data_AF-A0A2S2QF55-F1
#
_entry.id   AF-A0A2S2QF55-F1
#
_cell.length_a   1.000
_cell.length_b   1.000
_cell.length_c   1.000
_cell.angle_alpha   90.00
_cell.angle_beta   90.00
_cell.angle_gamma   90.00
#
_symmetry.space_group_name_H-M   'P 1'
#
loop_
_entity.id
_entity.type
_entity.pdbx_description
1 polymer ?
#
loop_
_entity_poly.entity_id
_entity_poly.type
_entity_poly.pdbx_seq_one_letter_code
_entity_poly.pdbx_strand_id
1 'polypeptide(L)'
;MKKDSIIFLATVSHLKFKLRWLTGDEKKKANYLLQLEIDATPNFNNNDEIRSILPQGEDEFLFNFEDVEEPYPEIKRFIKAPYTSDLTTLNSMTIVKDVFIKYNTALSFSSSVEQLFNVAGDIFSKKRSRMNDKNFEDT
;
A
#
# COMPACT_ATOMS: atom_id res chain seq x y z
N MET A 1 -12.11 -13.37 11.47
CA MET A 1 -12.68 -12.40 10.51
C MET A 1 -11.76 -11.24 10.12
N LYS A 2 -10.73 -10.84 10.90
CA LYS A 2 -9.88 -9.68 10.53
C LYS A 2 -8.84 -9.97 9.43
N LYS A 3 -8.34 -11.21 9.33
CA LYS A 3 -7.25 -11.58 8.41
C LYS A 3 -7.65 -11.47 6.93
N ASP A 4 -8.86 -11.90 6.59
CA ASP A 4 -9.35 -11.86 5.21
C ASP A 4 -9.55 -10.42 4.72
N SER A 5 -9.98 -9.52 5.61
CA SER A 5 -10.11 -8.09 5.32
C SER A 5 -8.76 -7.43 5.03
N ILE A 6 -7.70 -7.81 5.75
CA ILE A 6 -6.34 -7.30 5.56
C ILE A 6 -5.80 -7.73 4.19
N ILE A 7 -5.96 -9.01 3.84
CA ILE A 7 -5.53 -9.55 2.54
C ILE A 7 -6.31 -8.87 1.40
N PHE A 8 -7.60 -8.62 1.62
CA PHE A 8 -8.44 -7.94 0.67
C PHE A 8 -8.01 -6.47 0.45
N LEU A 9 -7.72 -5.72 1.51
CA LEU A 9 -7.18 -4.36 1.40
C LEU A 9 -5.79 -4.32 0.77
N ALA A 10 -4.92 -5.29 1.07
CA ALA A 10 -3.60 -5.41 0.45
C ALA A 10 -3.70 -5.61 -1.07
N THR A 11 -4.56 -6.54 -1.51
CA THR A 11 -4.75 -6.84 -2.94
C THR A 11 -5.40 -5.69 -3.71
N VAL A 12 -6.38 -5.01 -3.10
CA VAL A 12 -7.10 -3.90 -3.73
C VAL A 12 -6.24 -2.63 -3.83
N SER A 13 -5.35 -2.39 -2.87
CA SER A 13 -4.37 -1.28 -2.91
C SER A 13 -3.15 -1.56 -3.82
N HIS A 14 -2.97 -2.79 -4.29
CA HIS A 14 -1.82 -3.17 -5.10
C HIS A 14 -1.96 -2.73 -6.58
N LEU A 15 -0.96 -2.01 -7.12
CA LEU A 15 -0.93 -1.48 -8.51
C LEU A 15 -1.28 -2.52 -9.59
N LYS A 16 -0.81 -3.76 -9.44
CA LYS A 16 -1.04 -4.84 -10.42
C LYS A 16 -2.46 -5.42 -10.36
N PHE A 17 -3.01 -5.58 -9.16
CA PHE A 17 -4.23 -6.37 -8.94
C PHE A 17 -5.46 -5.47 -8.88
N LYS A 18 -5.40 -4.34 -8.17
CA LYS A 18 -6.48 -3.35 -8.02
C LYS A 18 -7.84 -4.05 -7.86
N LEU A 19 -8.78 -3.70 -8.73
CA LEU A 19 -10.11 -4.28 -8.85
C LEU A 19 -10.26 -5.20 -10.07
N ARG A 20 -9.15 -5.59 -10.70
CA ARG A 20 -9.14 -6.28 -12.00
C ARG A 20 -9.53 -7.76 -11.92
N TRP A 21 -9.47 -8.32 -10.71
CA TRP A 21 -9.77 -9.71 -10.40
C TRP A 21 -11.18 -9.91 -9.79
N LEU A 22 -11.94 -8.82 -9.61
CA LEU A 22 -13.25 -8.81 -8.94
C LEU A 22 -14.40 -8.57 -9.90
N THR A 23 -15.55 -9.16 -9.58
CA THR A 23 -16.80 -9.03 -10.35
C THR A 23 -17.72 -7.94 -9.77
N GLY A 24 -18.73 -7.50 -10.54
CA GLY A 24 -19.49 -6.25 -10.33
C GLY A 24 -19.82 -5.85 -8.89
N ASP A 25 -20.47 -6.71 -8.12
CA ASP A 25 -20.87 -6.38 -6.74
C ASP A 25 -19.70 -6.41 -5.75
N GLU A 26 -18.75 -7.31 -5.95
CA GLU A 26 -17.53 -7.38 -5.15
C GLU A 26 -16.63 -6.16 -5.39
N LYS A 27 -16.61 -5.65 -6.62
CA LYS A 27 -15.90 -4.43 -7.00
C LYS A 27 -16.46 -3.20 -6.27
N LYS A 28 -17.79 -3.09 -6.15
CA LYS A 28 -18.44 -2.03 -5.38
C LYS A 28 -18.09 -2.14 -3.89
N LYS A 29 -18.17 -3.35 -3.34
CA LYS A 29 -17.79 -3.63 -1.95
C LYS A 29 -16.32 -3.28 -1.68
N ALA A 30 -15.41 -3.59 -2.60
CA ALA A 30 -14.00 -3.27 -2.47
C ALA A 30 -13.72 -1.78 -2.50
N ASN A 31 -14.43 -1.04 -3.35
CA ASN A 31 -14.34 0.41 -3.37
C ASN A 31 -14.80 1.03 -2.04
N TYR A 32 -15.94 0.55 -1.53
CA TYR A 32 -16.46 1.01 -0.25
C TYR A 32 -15.50 0.73 0.92
N LEU A 33 -14.90 -0.47 0.94
CA LEU A 33 -13.92 -0.84 1.96
C LEU A 33 -12.65 0.02 1.90
N LEU A 34 -12.17 0.36 0.70
CA LEU A 34 -11.04 1.28 0.54
C LEU A 34 -11.38 2.67 1.08
N GLN A 35 -12.57 3.19 0.76
CA GLN A 35 -13.01 4.50 1.23
C GLN A 35 -13.10 4.55 2.75
N LEU A 36 -13.75 3.55 3.37
CA LEU A 36 -13.80 3.42 4.82
C LEU A 36 -12.42 3.35 5.48
N GLU A 37 -11.48 2.62 4.87
CA GLU A 37 -10.12 2.48 5.41
C GLU A 37 -9.34 3.81 5.34
N ILE A 38 -9.59 4.60 4.30
CA ILE A 38 -9.02 5.94 4.14
C ILE A 38 -9.60 6.89 5.18
N ASP A 39 -10.91 6.85 5.41
CA ASP A 39 -11.57 7.65 6.46
C ASP A 39 -11.10 7.29 7.87
N ALA A 40 -10.83 6.00 8.10
CA ALA A 40 -10.32 5.51 9.36
C ALA A 40 -8.82 5.78 9.56
N THR A 41 -8.08 6.10 8.50
CA THR A 41 -6.65 6.39 8.58
C THR A 41 -6.47 7.89 8.85
N PRO A 42 -6.00 8.29 10.04
CA PRO A 42 -5.75 9.69 10.32
C PRO A 42 -4.70 10.20 9.33
N ASN A 43 -5.06 11.26 8.61
CA ASN A 43 -4.26 11.89 7.57
C ASN A 43 -2.87 12.26 8.14
N PHE A 44 -1.83 11.49 7.84
CA PHE A 44 -0.44 11.85 8.17
C PHE A 44 0.09 12.86 7.13
N ASN A 45 -0.70 13.86 6.77
CA ASN A 45 -0.20 15.00 6.02
C ASN A 45 0.40 16.00 6.99
N ASN A 46 1.68 15.78 7.31
CA ASN A 46 2.59 16.90 7.48
C ASN A 46 2.89 17.44 6.08
N ASN A 47 2.31 18.59 5.74
CA ASN A 47 2.92 19.68 4.96
C ASN A 47 1.86 20.76 4.66
N ASP A 48 1.97 21.84 5.44
CA ASP A 48 2.00 23.23 5.02
C ASP A 48 0.72 23.94 4.53
N GLU A 49 0.18 24.73 5.47
CA GLU A 49 -0.03 26.18 5.34
C GLU A 49 0.29 26.84 3.98
N ILE A 50 -0.50 26.63 2.93
CA ILE A 50 -0.56 27.56 1.80
C ILE A 50 -1.98 27.67 1.28
N ARG A 51 -2.89 28.29 2.06
CA ARG A 51 -4.13 28.88 1.53
C ARG A 51 -4.64 30.01 2.42
N SER A 52 -4.12 31.22 2.25
CA SER A 52 -4.83 32.43 2.71
C SER A 52 -4.35 33.72 2.06
N ILE A 53 -4.38 33.81 0.72
CA ILE A 53 -4.52 35.11 0.07
C ILE A 53 -5.47 34.97 -1.13
N LEU A 54 -6.75 35.31 -0.96
CA LEU A 54 -7.59 35.91 -2.00
C LEU A 54 -8.74 36.69 -1.35
N PRO A 55 -9.17 37.84 -1.90
CA PRO A 55 -9.87 38.88 -1.17
C PRO A 55 -11.36 38.63 -1.07
N GLN A 56 -11.90 39.19 0.00
CA GLN A 56 -13.30 39.24 0.39
C GLN A 56 -14.13 40.00 -0.65
N GLY A 57 -15.03 39.29 -1.33
CA GLY A 57 -16.08 39.83 -2.21
C GLY A 57 -17.37 39.05 -1.96
N GLU A 58 -18.43 39.76 -1.65
CA GLU A 58 -19.55 39.28 -0.81
C GLU A 58 -20.67 38.56 -1.59
N ASP A 59 -20.45 38.24 -2.89
CA ASP A 59 -21.54 37.86 -3.81
C ASP A 59 -21.35 36.50 -4.53
N GLU A 60 -20.44 35.62 -4.09
CA GLU A 60 -20.26 34.27 -4.69
C GLU A 60 -21.20 33.19 -4.13
N PHE A 61 -22.10 33.53 -3.20
CA PHE A 61 -22.96 32.54 -2.52
C PHE A 61 -24.11 32.01 -3.40
N LEU A 62 -24.42 32.64 -4.54
CA LEU A 62 -25.59 32.32 -5.37
C LEU A 62 -25.30 31.54 -6.66
N PHE A 63 -24.02 31.27 -6.99
CA PHE A 63 -23.64 30.56 -8.22
C PHE A 63 -22.72 29.35 -8.01
N ASN A 64 -22.45 28.94 -6.77
CA ASN A 64 -21.91 27.61 -6.50
C ASN A 64 -23.02 26.58 -6.61
N PHE A 65 -23.39 26.23 -7.85
CA PHE A 65 -23.92 24.90 -8.09
C PHE A 65 -22.88 23.94 -7.53
N GLU A 66 -23.20 23.25 -6.45
CA GLU A 66 -22.38 22.19 -5.89
C GLU A 66 -22.12 21.17 -7.00
N ASP A 67 -20.98 21.30 -7.67
CA ASP A 67 -20.28 20.14 -8.16
C ASP A 67 -20.05 19.30 -6.91
N VAL A 68 -20.88 18.27 -6.75
CA VAL A 68 -20.73 17.25 -5.72
C VAL A 68 -19.35 16.65 -5.96
N GLU A 69 -18.32 17.21 -5.30
CA GLU A 69 -16.97 16.69 -5.36
C GLU A 69 -17.05 15.27 -4.82
N GLU A 70 -17.03 14.30 -5.74
CA GLU A 70 -17.20 12.91 -5.36
C GLU A 70 -16.09 12.53 -4.38
N PRO A 71 -16.44 11.91 -3.24
CA PRO A 71 -15.46 11.52 -2.23
C PRO A 71 -14.31 10.73 -2.87
N TYR A 72 -13.09 11.22 -2.67
CA TYR A 72 -11.81 10.63 -3.11
C TYR A 72 -11.57 10.61 -4.64
N PRO A 73 -11.23 11.77 -5.24
CA PRO A 73 -10.79 11.83 -6.64
C PRO A 73 -9.53 11.00 -6.90
N GLU A 74 -8.68 10.84 -5.89
CA GLU A 74 -7.44 10.05 -5.96
C GLU A 74 -7.71 8.55 -6.16
N ILE A 75 -8.68 7.96 -5.46
CA ILE A 75 -9.03 6.54 -5.59
C ILE A 75 -9.54 6.24 -7.01
N LYS A 76 -10.37 7.12 -7.57
CA LYS A 76 -10.85 6.99 -8.95
C LYS A 76 -9.70 7.02 -9.94
N ARG A 77 -8.77 7.96 -9.74
CA ARG A 77 -7.55 8.09 -10.56
C ARG A 77 -6.71 6.83 -10.44
N PHE A 78 -6.56 6.27 -9.23
CA PHE A 78 -5.85 5.02 -9.01
C PHE A 78 -6.50 3.84 -9.74
N ILE A 79 -7.83 3.68 -9.67
CA ILE A 79 -8.55 2.58 -10.32
C ILE A 79 -8.47 2.66 -11.85
N LYS A 80 -8.55 3.88 -12.40
CA LYS A 80 -8.46 4.12 -13.85
C LYS A 80 -7.03 4.09 -14.37
N ALA A 81 -6.02 4.35 -13.53
CA ALA A 81 -4.63 4.37 -13.95
C ALA A 81 -4.21 2.99 -14.50
N PRO A 82 -3.49 2.95 -15.64
CA PRO A 82 -2.91 1.72 -16.16
C PRO A 82 -1.89 1.15 -15.17
N TYR A 83 -1.59 -0.13 -15.30
CA TYR A 83 -0.49 -0.72 -14.54
C TYR A 83 0.83 -0.30 -15.14
N THR A 84 1.66 0.35 -14.34
CA THR A 84 3.07 0.59 -14.60
C THR A 84 3.88 -0.32 -13.67
N SER A 85 4.97 -0.90 -14.17
CA SER A 85 5.92 -1.65 -13.32
C SER A 85 6.63 -0.73 -12.31
N ASP A 86 6.63 0.58 -12.57
CA ASP A 86 7.23 1.58 -11.71
C ASP A 86 6.29 1.99 -10.57
N LEU A 87 6.81 1.94 -9.34
CA LEU A 87 6.15 2.35 -8.11
C LEU A 87 6.12 3.88 -7.94
N THR A 88 6.91 4.65 -8.70
CA THR A 88 6.92 6.12 -8.62
C THR A 88 5.54 6.74 -8.87
N THR A 89 4.65 6.03 -9.57
CA THR A 89 3.27 6.48 -9.80
C THR A 89 2.47 6.66 -8.51
N LEU A 90 2.80 5.91 -7.44
CA LEU A 90 2.18 6.08 -6.12
C LEU A 90 2.58 7.40 -5.45
N ASN A 91 3.70 8.04 -5.85
CA ASN A 91 4.07 9.34 -5.29
C ASN A 91 3.09 10.45 -5.68
N SER A 92 2.34 10.27 -6.77
CA SER A 92 1.26 11.17 -7.17
C SER A 92 -0.08 10.90 -6.47
N MET A 93 -0.12 9.86 -5.63
CA MET A 93 -1.31 9.33 -4.96
C MET A 93 -0.95 8.98 -3.50
N THR A 94 -0.80 10.02 -2.67
CA THR A 94 -0.30 9.90 -1.29
C THR A 94 -1.21 9.03 -0.42
N ILE A 95 -2.52 9.18 -0.53
CA ILE A 95 -3.49 8.45 0.28
C ILE A 95 -3.44 6.95 -0.05
N VAL A 96 -3.43 6.61 -1.35
CA VAL A 96 -3.35 5.21 -1.79
C VAL A 96 -1.99 4.61 -1.45
N LYS A 97 -0.92 5.42 -1.48
CA LYS A 97 0.43 5.00 -1.10
C LYS A 97 0.51 4.60 0.37
N ASP A 98 -0.14 5.34 1.26
CA ASP A 98 -0.15 5.03 2.70
C ASP A 98 -0.87 3.71 2.98
N VAL A 99 -2.03 3.50 2.36
CA VAL A 99 -2.76 2.22 2.43
C VAL A 99 -1.91 1.08 1.85
N PHE A 100 -1.25 1.31 0.72
CA PHE A 100 -0.38 0.32 0.09
C PHE A 100 0.76 -0.09 1.03
N ILE A 101 1.46 0.88 1.63
CA ILE A 101 2.54 0.63 2.58
C ILE A 101 2.01 -0.13 3.79
N LYS A 102 0.95 0.36 4.44
CA LYS A 102 0.34 -0.23 5.64
C LYS A 102 0.03 -1.72 5.47
N TYR A 103 -0.53 -2.11 4.33
CA TYR A 103 -1.02 -3.46 4.12
C TYR A 103 -0.06 -4.39 3.34
N ASN A 104 0.82 -3.85 2.49
CA ASN A 104 1.71 -4.68 1.66
C ASN A 104 3.16 -4.75 2.16
N THR A 105 3.60 -3.89 3.09
CA THR A 105 5.02 -3.85 3.53
C THR A 105 5.27 -4.41 4.92
N ALA A 106 4.24 -4.69 5.72
CA ALA A 106 4.41 -5.12 7.12
C ALA A 106 4.93 -6.56 7.30
N LEU A 107 5.00 -7.39 6.24
CA LEU A 107 5.10 -8.85 6.36
C LEU A 107 6.50 -9.47 6.22
N SER A 108 7.55 -8.73 5.86
CA SER A 108 8.87 -9.34 5.53
C SER A 108 10.03 -9.05 6.48
N PHE A 109 9.86 -8.28 7.56
CA PHE A 109 10.99 -7.94 8.43
C PHE A 109 11.62 -9.16 9.13
N SER A 110 10.82 -10.14 9.57
CA SER A 110 11.37 -11.34 10.23
C SER A 110 12.13 -12.24 9.24
N SER A 111 11.67 -12.35 8.00
CA SER A 111 12.32 -13.20 6.99
C SER A 111 13.70 -12.67 6.60
N SER A 112 13.88 -11.34 6.45
CA SER A 112 15.20 -10.76 6.20
C SER A 112 16.14 -10.91 7.40
N VAL A 113 15.60 -10.77 8.62
CA VAL A 113 16.38 -10.95 9.85
C VAL A 113 16.77 -12.42 10.07
N GLU A 114 15.87 -13.37 9.83
CA GLU A 114 16.15 -14.81 9.86
C GLU A 114 17.12 -15.22 8.76
N GLN A 115 16.99 -14.68 7.54
CA GLN A 115 17.95 -14.92 6.46
C GLN A 115 19.34 -14.37 6.82
N LEU A 116 19.39 -13.16 7.40
CA LEU A 116 20.63 -12.57 7.89
C LEU A 116 21.24 -13.42 9.01
N PHE A 117 20.45 -13.87 9.99
CA PHE A 117 20.94 -14.72 11.08
C PHE A 117 21.31 -16.13 10.64
N ASN A 118 20.62 -16.70 9.65
CA ASN A 118 21.00 -17.98 9.04
C ASN A 118 22.36 -17.87 8.34
N VAL A 119 22.55 -16.86 7.49
CA VAL A 119 23.82 -16.62 6.79
C VAL A 119 24.93 -16.21 7.77
N ALA A 120 24.60 -15.36 8.75
CA ALA A 120 25.54 -14.96 9.79
C ALA A 120 25.95 -16.15 10.66
N GLY A 121 25.05 -17.11 10.94
CA GLY A 121 25.40 -18.36 11.62
C GLY A 121 26.47 -19.17 10.89
N ASP A 122 26.45 -19.19 9.55
CA ASP A 122 27.49 -19.81 8.73
C ASP A 122 28.82 -19.02 8.71
N ILE A 123 28.78 -17.71 8.93
CA ILE A 123 29.98 -16.84 9.00
C ILE A 123 30.61 -16.87 10.42
N PHE A 124 29.78 -16.80 11.47
CA PHE A 124 30.20 -16.70 12.87
C PHE A 124 30.40 -18.07 13.53
N SER A 125 29.75 -19.13 13.04
CA SER A 125 30.12 -20.50 13.39
C SER A 125 31.05 -21.03 12.30
N LYS A 126 32.27 -21.46 12.66
CA LYS A 126 33.07 -22.28 11.74
C LYS A 126 32.34 -23.59 11.54
N LYS A 127 31.49 -23.69 10.51
CA LYS A 127 31.04 -24.98 9.97
C LYS A 127 32.24 -25.64 9.28
N ARG A 128 33.21 -26.08 10.08
CA ARG A 128 34.18 -27.09 9.64
C ARG A 128 33.37 -28.34 9.41
N SER A 129 32.90 -28.52 8.18
CA SER A 129 32.45 -29.83 7.71
C SER A 129 33.55 -30.82 8.09
N ARG A 130 33.26 -31.77 8.98
CA ARG A 130 34.13 -32.92 9.22
C ARG A 130 33.95 -33.86 8.03
N MET A 131 34.28 -33.37 6.83
CA MET A 131 34.45 -34.16 5.64
C MET A 131 35.80 -34.87 5.81
N ASN A 132 35.76 -35.94 6.57
CA ASN A 132 36.83 -36.92 6.63
C ASN A 132 36.50 -37.97 5.55
N ASP A 133 37.51 -38.60 4.94
CA ASP A 133 37.34 -39.58 3.85
C ASP A 133 36.25 -40.63 4.15
N LYS A 134 36.10 -40.99 5.42
CA LYS A 134 35.10 -41.94 5.92
C LYS A 134 33.63 -41.53 5.70
N ASN A 135 33.35 -40.25 5.49
CA ASN A 135 32.00 -39.70 5.38
C ASN A 135 31.77 -39.04 4.00
N PHE A 136 32.76 -39.09 3.10
CA PHE A 136 32.68 -38.44 1.80
C PHE A 136 31.83 -39.22 0.80
N GLU A 137 31.80 -40.55 0.92
CA GLU A 137 31.14 -41.44 -0.05
C GLU A 137 29.67 -41.80 0.31
N ASP A 138 29.18 -41.39 1.49
CA ASP A 138 27.84 -41.75 2.00
C ASP A 138 26.75 -40.70 1.68
N THR A 139 26.88 -39.91 0.60
CA THR A 139 25.79 -38.99 0.16
C THR A 139 25.32 -39.29 -1.25
#